data_AF-A0A7J4I165-F1
#
_entry.id   AF-A0A7J4I165-F1
#
_cell.length_a   1.000
_cell.length_b   1.000
_cell.length_c   1.000
_cell.angle_alpha   90.00
_cell.angle_beta   90.00
_cell.angle_gamma   90.00
#
_symmetry.space_group_name_H-M   'P 1'
#
loop_
_entity.id
_entity.type
_entity.pdbx_description
1 polymer ?
#
loop_
_entity_poly.entity_id
_entity_poly.type
_entity_poly.pdbx_seq_one_letter_code
_entity_poly.pdbx_strand_id
1 'polypeptide(L)'
;MVLTSHINGFVVEYLAKRKVLLDGAFYTIPNLEEAFEASYRLFYPPDQQTLTRLLEQHHIQFIVIDKKMKEDLWNSKKQGLLVYLDNEKLFKRIFTSSNTEIWQVQRG
;
A
#
# COMPACT_ATOMS: atom_id res chain seq x y z
N MET A 1 -6.24 -4.23 -6.78
CA MET A 1 -5.24 -3.15 -6.92
C MET A 1 -4.11 -3.35 -5.91
N VAL A 2 -2.91 -2.85 -6.19
CA VAL A 2 -1.75 -2.93 -5.29
C VAL A 2 -1.44 -1.56 -4.71
N LEU A 3 -1.29 -1.48 -3.38
CA LEU A 3 -0.75 -0.31 -2.69
C LEU A 3 0.77 -0.46 -2.55
N THR A 4 1.52 0.54 -3.00
CA THR A 4 2.98 0.62 -2.92
C THR A 4 3.42 2.08 -3.05
N SER A 5 4.71 2.38 -2.85
CA SER A 5 5.25 3.68 -3.22
C SER A 5 5.16 3.93 -4.73
N HIS A 6 5.05 5.20 -5.11
CA HIS A 6 5.04 5.62 -6.52
C HIS A 6 6.27 5.17 -7.31
N ILE A 7 7.44 5.13 -6.66
CA ILE A 7 8.70 4.65 -7.25
C ILE A 7 8.57 3.19 -7.71
N ASN A 8 7.92 2.36 -6.90
CA ASN A 8 7.70 0.95 -7.20
C ASN A 8 6.50 0.68 -8.10
N GLY A 9 5.64 1.69 -8.30
CA GLY A 9 4.40 1.56 -9.08
C GLY A 9 4.67 1.01 -10.49
N PHE A 10 5.67 1.56 -11.17
CA PHE A 10 6.08 1.15 -12.51
C PHE A 10 6.46 -0.34 -12.58
N VAL A 11 7.25 -0.82 -11.60
CA VAL A 11 7.71 -2.22 -11.56
C VAL A 11 6.52 -3.17 -11.41
N VAL A 12 5.57 -2.82 -10.55
CA VAL A 12 4.36 -3.63 -10.29
C VAL A 12 3.44 -3.65 -11.53
N GLU A 13 3.23 -2.51 -12.18
CA GLU A 13 2.39 -2.45 -13.37
C GLU A 13 3.03 -3.14 -14.57
N TYR A 14 4.30 -2.86 -14.85
CA TYR A 14 4.97 -3.35 -16.04
C TYR A 14 5.32 -4.84 -15.95
N LEU A 15 5.93 -5.28 -14.83
CA LEU A 15 6.39 -6.67 -14.70
C LEU A 15 5.31 -7.60 -14.17
N ALA A 16 4.60 -7.20 -13.11
CA ALA A 16 3.59 -8.05 -12.48
C ALA A 16 2.22 -7.95 -13.15
N LYS A 17 2.01 -7.01 -14.08
CA LYS A 17 0.74 -6.77 -14.78
C LYS A 17 -0.41 -6.57 -13.80
N ARG A 18 -0.16 -5.86 -12.70
CA ARG A 18 -1.14 -5.53 -11.66
C ARG A 18 -1.28 -4.02 -11.55
N LYS A 19 -2.52 -3.52 -11.61
CA LYS A 19 -2.83 -2.10 -11.38
C LYS A 19 -2.38 -1.66 -9.99
N VAL A 20 -1.71 -0.52 -9.91
CA VAL A 20 -1.40 0.14 -8.63
C VAL A 20 -2.35 1.31 -8.38
N LEU A 21 -2.41 1.77 -7.13
CA LEU A 21 -3.13 3.00 -6.81
C LEU A 21 -2.41 4.22 -7.37
N LEU A 22 -1.08 4.20 -7.37
CA LEU A 22 -0.25 5.31 -7.78
C LEU A 22 1.03 4.80 -8.44
N ASP A 23 1.15 5.06 -9.75
CA ASP A 23 2.31 4.78 -10.59
C ASP A 23 3.16 6.06 -10.76
N GLY A 24 4.47 5.89 -10.88
CA GLY A 24 5.42 6.95 -11.20
C GLY A 24 5.25 7.53 -12.62
N ALA A 25 4.54 6.85 -13.54
CA ALA A 25 4.07 7.45 -14.79
C ALA A 25 2.82 8.31 -14.56
N PHE A 26 2.95 9.34 -13.72
CA PHE A 26 1.86 10.18 -13.23
C PHE A 26 0.91 10.75 -14.32
N TYR A 27 1.41 10.89 -15.55
CA TYR A 27 0.69 11.40 -16.72
C TYR A 27 -0.45 10.50 -17.21
N THR A 28 -0.49 9.22 -16.81
CA THR A 28 -1.57 8.29 -17.20
C THR A 28 -2.63 8.09 -16.14
N ILE A 29 -2.51 8.73 -14.97
CA ILE A 29 -3.44 8.60 -13.84
C ILE A 29 -4.52 9.69 -13.94
N PRO A 30 -5.79 9.34 -14.19
CA PRO A 30 -6.88 10.30 -14.06
C PRO A 30 -6.98 10.75 -12.60
N ASN A 31 -7.07 12.06 -12.36
CA ASN A 31 -7.14 12.66 -11.01
C ASN A 31 -5.97 12.29 -10.09
N LEU A 32 -4.75 12.55 -10.55
CA LEU A 32 -3.51 12.30 -9.82
C LEU A 32 -3.51 12.76 -8.36
N GLU A 33 -4.06 13.95 -8.08
CA GLU A 33 -4.15 14.51 -6.73
C GLU A 33 -4.97 13.61 -5.78
N GLU A 34 -6.11 13.10 -6.26
CA GLU A 34 -6.97 12.20 -5.49
C GLU A 34 -6.23 10.88 -5.16
N ALA A 35 -5.46 10.35 -6.12
CA ALA A 35 -4.68 9.15 -5.92
C ALA A 35 -3.55 9.36 -4.88
N PHE A 36 -2.90 10.52 -4.90
CA PHE A 36 -1.89 10.88 -3.90
C PHE A 36 -2.48 10.97 -2.50
N GLU A 37 -3.59 11.69 -2.36
CA GLU A 37 -4.31 11.83 -1.09
C GLU A 37 -4.80 10.47 -0.57
N ALA A 38 -5.35 9.63 -1.44
CA ALA A 38 -5.77 8.27 -1.09
C ALA A 38 -4.58 7.42 -0.62
N SER A 39 -3.46 7.47 -1.33
CA SER A 39 -2.24 6.74 -0.95
C SER A 39 -1.71 7.21 0.41
N TYR A 40 -1.67 8.52 0.65
CA TYR A 40 -1.23 9.08 1.93
C TYR A 40 -2.12 8.61 3.08
N ARG A 41 -3.44 8.69 2.91
CA ARG A 41 -4.41 8.26 3.93
C ARG A 41 -4.38 6.76 4.19
N LEU A 42 -4.01 5.95 3.19
CA LEU A 42 -3.78 4.51 3.37
C LEU A 42 -2.47 4.21 4.12
N PHE A 43 -1.42 5.01 3.94
CA PHE A 43 -0.16 4.86 4.69
C PHE A 43 -0.23 5.40 6.12
N TYR A 44 -1.09 6.40 6.36
CA TYR A 44 -1.31 7.02 7.68
C TYR A 44 -2.80 7.10 8.03
N PRO A 45 -3.49 5.95 8.18
CA PRO A 45 -4.89 5.96 8.57
C PRO A 45 -5.02 6.40 10.04
N PRO A 46 -6.02 7.23 10.38
CA PRO A 46 -6.26 7.67 11.77
C PRO A 46 -6.70 6.53 12.69
N ASP A 47 -7.39 5.52 12.13
CA ASP A 47 -7.93 4.38 12.83
C ASP A 47 -8.13 3.18 11.89
N GLN A 48 -8.38 2.00 12.47
CA GLN A 48 -8.58 0.75 11.71
C GLN A 48 -9.81 0.81 10.80
N GLN A 49 -10.90 1.46 11.23
CA GLN A 49 -12.15 1.52 10.46
C GLN A 49 -11.96 2.33 9.18
N THR A 50 -11.25 3.45 9.27
CA THR A 50 -10.85 4.28 8.15
C THR A 50 -9.94 3.52 7.20
N LEU A 51 -8.95 2.78 7.72
CA LEU A 51 -8.09 1.92 6.90
C LEU A 51 -8.90 0.90 6.10
N THR A 52 -9.77 0.13 6.76
CA THR A 52 -10.60 -0.89 6.09
C THR A 52 -11.46 -0.28 4.99
N ARG A 53 -12.15 0.84 5.27
CA ARG A 53 -12.96 1.54 4.28
C ARG A 53 -12.15 1.99 3.07
N LEU A 54 -10.95 2.54 3.28
CA LEU A 54 -10.08 2.99 2.19
C LEU A 54 -9.57 1.82 1.35
N LEU A 55 -9.21 0.70 1.98
CA LEU A 55 -8.79 -0.52 1.27
C LEU A 55 -9.92 -1.05 0.36
N GLU A 56 -11.16 -1.02 0.83
CA GLU A 56 -12.33 -1.43 0.07
C GLU A 56 -12.65 -0.46 -1.08
N GLN A 57 -12.72 0.84 -0.78
CA GLN A 57 -13.02 1.92 -1.73
C GLN A 57 -12.08 1.90 -2.93
N HIS A 58 -10.79 1.68 -2.70
CA HIS A 58 -9.77 1.63 -3.75
C HIS A 58 -9.47 0.22 -4.25
N HIS A 59 -10.25 -0.78 -3.82
CA HIS A 59 -10.10 -2.18 -4.21
C HIS A 59 -8.66 -2.71 -4.03
N ILE A 60 -8.00 -2.31 -2.95
CA ILE A 60 -6.66 -2.77 -2.59
C ILE A 60 -6.76 -4.23 -2.16
N GLN A 61 -5.92 -5.06 -2.77
CA GLN A 61 -5.86 -6.51 -2.52
C GLN A 61 -4.49 -6.93 -2.02
N PHE A 62 -3.46 -6.19 -2.41
CA PHE A 62 -2.09 -6.43 -1.97
C PHE A 62 -1.43 -5.12 -1.58
N ILE A 63 -0.51 -5.22 -0.63
CA ILE A 63 0.36 -4.13 -0.20
C ILE A 63 1.79 -4.62 -0.39
N VAL A 64 2.59 -3.84 -1.11
CA VAL A 64 4.03 -4.07 -1.25
C VAL A 64 4.74 -3.01 -0.41
N ILE A 65 5.61 -3.47 0.48
CA ILE A 65 6.43 -2.61 1.34
C ILE A 65 7.88 -2.99 1.11
N ASP A 66 8.67 -2.05 0.64
CA ASP A 66 10.11 -2.23 0.54
C ASP A 66 10.85 -1.56 1.71
N LYS A 67 12.16 -1.77 1.74
CA LYS A 67 13.05 -1.16 2.73
C LYS A 67 13.02 0.38 2.68
N LYS A 68 13.00 0.97 1.48
CA LYS A 68 13.02 2.44 1.32
C LYS A 68 11.75 3.09 1.87
N MET A 69 10.59 2.49 1.65
CA MET A 69 9.33 2.94 2.25
C MET A 69 9.39 2.92 3.77
N LYS A 70 9.98 1.88 4.37
CA LYS A 70 10.19 1.80 5.82
C LYS A 70 11.13 2.87 6.36
N GLU A 71 12.06 3.37 5.55
CA GLU A 71 13.01 4.42 5.93
C GLU A 71 12.43 5.83 5.70
N ASP A 72 11.71 6.03 4.59
CA ASP A 72 11.23 7.34 4.15
C ASP A 72 9.84 7.68 4.73
N LEU A 73 8.93 6.71 4.80
CA LEU A 73 7.55 6.94 5.24
C LEU A 73 7.41 6.75 6.75
N TRP A 74 8.18 5.85 7.37
CA TRP A 74 7.98 5.53 8.77
C TRP A 74 9.21 5.69 9.66
N ASN A 75 9.12 6.53 10.69
CA ASN A 75 10.21 6.71 11.66
C ASN A 75 10.30 5.57 12.68
N SER A 76 9.26 4.73 12.78
CA SER A 76 9.25 3.53 13.62
C SER A 76 8.18 2.52 13.14
N LYS A 77 8.24 1.28 13.63
CA LYS A 77 7.20 0.26 13.35
C LYS A 77 5.83 0.56 13.99
N LYS A 78 5.73 1.57 14.87
CA LYS A 78 4.53 1.89 15.65
C LYS A 78 3.73 3.06 15.06
N GLN A 79 3.79 3.28 13.75
CA GLN A 79 3.05 4.37 13.10
C GLN A 79 2.38 3.95 11.79
N GLY A 80 1.29 4.64 11.48
CA GLY A 80 0.55 4.49 10.22
C GLY A 80 0.11 3.04 9.96
N LEU A 81 0.17 2.64 8.69
CA LEU A 81 -0.22 1.32 8.22
C LEU A 81 0.53 0.18 8.94
N LEU A 82 1.80 0.38 9.31
CA LEU A 82 2.63 -0.66 9.91
C LEU A 82 2.04 -1.21 11.21
N VAL A 83 1.30 -0.38 11.97
CA VAL A 83 0.65 -0.78 13.23
C VAL A 83 -0.40 -1.87 13.00
N TYR A 84 -1.00 -1.91 11.82
CA TYR A 84 -2.11 -2.81 11.51
C TYR A 84 -1.69 -4.09 10.80
N LEU A 85 -0.47 -4.16 10.25
CA LEU A 85 -0.04 -5.28 9.40
C LEU A 85 0.00 -6.62 10.13
N ASP A 86 0.27 -6.63 11.44
CA ASP A 86 0.27 -7.85 12.24
C ASP A 86 -1.15 -8.28 12.67
N ASN A 87 -2.20 -7.57 12.25
CA ASN A 87 -3.58 -8.02 12.42
C ASN A 87 -3.94 -9.07 11.36
N GLU A 88 -3.83 -10.35 11.74
CA GLU A 88 -4.09 -11.50 10.85
C GLU A 88 -5.53 -11.56 10.29
N LYS A 89 -6.49 -10.87 10.94
CA LYS A 89 -7.86 -10.76 10.40
C LYS A 89 -7.95 -9.82 9.20
N LEU A 90 -7.02 -8.87 9.08
CA LEU A 90 -6.98 -7.89 7.99
C LEU A 90 -5.90 -8.19 6.96
N PHE A 91 -4.78 -8.78 7.37
CA PHE A 91 -3.64 -8.99 6.50
C PHE A 91 -3.05 -10.37 6.69
N LYS A 92 -2.66 -10.98 5.57
CA LYS A 92 -1.83 -12.17 5.54
C LYS A 92 -0.53 -11.85 4.85
N ARG A 93 0.60 -12.04 5.53
CA ARG A 93 1.91 -11.95 4.88
C ARG A 93 2.06 -13.14 3.93
N ILE A 94 2.24 -12.88 2.65
CA ILE A 94 2.38 -13.93 1.62
C ILE A 94 3.80 -14.04 1.07
N PHE A 95 4.62 -13.02 1.29
CA PHE A 95 6.04 -13.02 0.94
C PHE A 95 6.83 -12.12 1.88
N THR A 96 8.06 -12.51 2.18
CA THR A 96 9.01 -11.69 2.92
C THR A 96 10.43 -12.02 2.48
N SER A 97 11.24 -10.98 2.30
CA SER A 97 12.70 -11.05 2.11
C SER A 97 13.37 -9.98 2.98
N SER A 98 14.69 -9.84 2.89
CA SER A 98 15.42 -8.79 3.61
C SER A 98 14.99 -7.37 3.21
N ASN A 99 14.50 -7.19 1.97
CA ASN A 99 14.22 -5.87 1.40
C ASN A 99 12.75 -5.63 1.05
N THR A 100 11.91 -6.67 1.00
CA THR A 100 10.54 -6.54 0.50
C THR A 100 9.58 -7.46 1.26
N GLU A 101 8.40 -6.93 1.53
CA GLU A 101 7.27 -7.68 2.08
C GLU A 101 6.06 -7.51 1.17
N ILE A 102 5.32 -8.60 0.98
CA ILE A 102 4.03 -8.57 0.29
C ILE A 102 2.97 -9.09 1.23
N TRP A 103 1.94 -8.27 1.40
CA TRP A 103 0.82 -8.51 2.28
C TRP A 103 -0.45 -8.61 1.46
N GLN A 104 -1.26 -9.63 1.70
CA GLN A 104 -2.57 -9.80 1.11
C GLN A 104 -3.64 -9.27 2.07
N VAL A 105 -4.48 -8.35 1.59
CA VAL A 105 -5.66 -7.87 2.32
C VAL A 105 -6.68 -9.01 2.41
N GLN A 106 -7.08 -9.35 3.63
CA GLN A 106 -8.14 -10.32 3.89
C GLN A 106 -9.49 -9.62 3.79
N ARG A 107 -10.47 -10.30 3.19
CA ARG A 107 -11.87 -9.89 3.21
C ARG A 107 -12.61 -10.90 4.08
N GLY A 108 -13.21 -10.41 5.16
CA GLY A 108 -14.11 -11.19 6.00
C GLY A 108 -15.41 -11.51 5.29
#